data_AF-A0A4R6EEH0-F1
#
_entry.id   AF-A0A4R6EEH0-F1
#
_cell.length_a   1.000
_cell.length_b   1.000
_cell.length_c   1.000
_cell.angle_alpha   90.00
_cell.angle_beta   90.00
_cell.angle_gamma   90.00
#
_symmetry.space_group_name_H-M   'P 1'
#
loop_
_entity.id
_entity.type
_entity.pdbx_description
1 polymer ?
#
loop_
_entity_poly.entity_id
_entity_poly.type
_entity_poly.pdbx_seq_one_letter_code
_entity_poly.pdbx_strand_id
1 'polypeptide(L)'
;MATQANSLASWRNLDLALGEDCLRIASYNVHRCVGRDRRCDVARVGQVIRELGCDIVGLQEVDSRSDGRHDSMQLDFLAAQTGMEAVAGHTIIRHEGSYGNALLTRRKVLAVRRHDLSYRRREPRGALEVDLDVAGETVRVIVTHLGLRPAERRYQVQQMLRLLHDIPPEQSVVVLGDINEWLPMGRPLRWLNNLLGHAPAERSFPSGLPLFALDRVWVRPRHTLLAFETHRSPSSRIASDHLPVRAIVAPAVPPASAQVEHVPPQRQARSA
;
A
#
# COMPACT_ATOMS: atom_id res chain seq x y z
N MET A 1 -0.59 -15.18 30.78
CA MET A 1 -0.14 -16.23 29.84
C MET A 1 -0.25 -15.65 28.44
N ALA A 2 0.87 -15.16 27.91
CA ALA A 2 0.92 -14.52 26.59
C ALA A 2 0.88 -15.61 25.52
N THR A 3 -0.18 -15.59 24.71
CA THR A 3 -0.27 -16.37 23.49
C THR A 3 0.84 -15.91 22.55
N GLN A 4 1.82 -16.79 22.32
CA GLN A 4 2.81 -16.66 21.27
C GLN A 4 2.07 -16.53 19.94
N ALA A 5 2.06 -15.33 19.36
CA ALA A 5 1.68 -15.15 17.97
C ALA A 5 2.74 -15.84 17.12
N ASN A 6 2.31 -16.86 16.37
CA ASN A 6 3.12 -17.60 15.39
C ASN A 6 4.07 -16.66 14.65
N SER A 7 5.38 -16.91 14.76
CA SER A 7 6.38 -16.21 13.97
C SER A 7 6.16 -16.57 12.50
N LEU A 8 5.50 -15.68 11.77
CA LEU A 8 5.81 -15.47 10.36
C LEU A 8 7.31 -15.15 10.33
N ALA A 9 8.08 -15.78 9.44
CA ALA A 9 9.52 -15.56 9.33
C ALA A 9 9.85 -14.05 9.39
N SER A 10 11.01 -13.69 9.96
CA SER A 10 11.42 -12.28 9.95
C SER A 10 11.32 -11.77 8.51
N TRP A 11 10.75 -10.57 8.31
CA TRP A 11 10.56 -10.01 6.97
C TRP A 11 11.80 -10.19 6.10
N ARG A 12 12.98 -9.96 6.69
CA ARG A 12 14.28 -10.13 6.05
C ARG A 12 14.55 -11.57 5.57
N ASN A 13 14.17 -12.59 6.33
CA ASN A 13 14.37 -13.98 5.91
C ASN A 13 13.44 -14.36 4.75
N LEU A 14 12.18 -13.90 4.78
CA LEU A 14 11.24 -14.09 3.67
C LEU A 14 11.69 -13.31 2.44
N ASP A 15 12.10 -12.06 2.62
CA ASP A 15 12.58 -11.18 1.56
C ASP A 15 13.81 -11.75 0.83
N LEU A 16 14.74 -12.37 1.57
CA LEU A 16 15.90 -13.05 1.00
C LEU A 16 15.55 -14.37 0.31
N ALA A 17 14.46 -15.04 0.72
CA ALA A 17 14.05 -16.33 0.19
C ALA A 17 13.13 -16.21 -1.03
N LEU A 18 12.44 -15.08 -1.19
CA LEU A 18 11.43 -14.87 -2.22
C LEU A 18 12.01 -14.09 -3.41
N GLY A 19 11.77 -14.59 -4.62
CA GLY A 19 12.27 -14.01 -5.87
C GLY A 19 11.66 -12.65 -6.24
N GLU A 20 12.10 -12.12 -7.38
CA GLU A 20 11.64 -10.82 -7.92
C GLU A 20 10.18 -10.82 -8.39
N ASP A 21 9.62 -12.01 -8.60
CA ASP A 21 8.21 -12.22 -8.97
C ASP A 21 7.27 -11.84 -7.82
N CYS A 22 7.76 -11.87 -6.57
CA CYS A 22 7.00 -11.38 -5.42
C CYS A 22 7.06 -9.85 -5.35
N LEU A 23 5.89 -9.24 -5.19
CA LEU A 23 5.74 -7.81 -5.05
C LEU A 23 5.94 -7.38 -3.58
N ARG A 24 6.91 -6.50 -3.34
CA ARG A 24 7.09 -5.84 -2.05
C ARG A 24 6.40 -4.49 -2.08
N ILE A 25 5.38 -4.30 -1.24
CA ILE A 25 4.54 -3.11 -1.25
C ILE A 25 4.36 -2.52 0.14
N ALA A 26 4.35 -1.20 0.25
CA ALA A 26 4.14 -0.51 1.52
C ALA A 26 3.10 0.61 1.43
N SER A 27 2.52 0.95 2.57
CA SER A 27 1.73 2.17 2.79
C SER A 27 2.43 3.05 3.81
N TYR A 28 2.49 4.35 3.53
CA TYR A 28 3.06 5.32 4.44
C TYR A 28 2.36 6.67 4.40
N ASN A 29 1.66 7.02 5.50
CA ASN A 29 1.25 8.39 5.75
C ASN A 29 2.49 9.21 6.16
N VAL A 30 2.92 10.13 5.28
CA VAL A 30 4.16 10.90 5.48
C VAL A 30 3.96 12.19 6.27
N HIS A 31 2.72 12.54 6.63
CA HIS A 31 2.37 13.74 7.37
C HIS A 31 3.01 15.03 6.83
N ARG A 32 2.94 15.24 5.51
CA ARG A 32 3.64 16.34 4.80
C ARG A 32 5.14 16.38 5.08
N CYS A 33 5.75 15.23 5.32
CA CYS A 33 7.13 15.08 5.77
C CYS A 33 7.48 15.82 7.08
N VAL A 34 6.47 16.16 7.89
CA VAL A 34 6.65 16.78 9.20
C VAL A 34 6.74 15.69 10.26
N GLY A 35 7.89 15.58 10.90
CA GLY A 35 8.10 14.58 11.92
C GLY A 35 7.47 14.92 13.27
N ARG A 36 7.57 13.98 14.21
CA ARG A 36 7.15 14.18 15.62
C ARG A 36 7.98 15.24 16.35
N ASP A 37 9.14 15.59 15.81
CA ASP A 37 9.98 16.72 16.23
C ASP A 37 9.51 18.07 15.63
N ARG A 38 8.39 18.08 14.90
CA ARG A 38 7.78 19.22 14.21
C ARG A 38 8.64 19.82 13.09
N ARG A 39 9.67 19.12 12.64
CA ARG A 39 10.53 19.54 11.53
C ARG A 39 10.05 18.89 10.24
N CYS A 40 9.90 19.69 9.19
CA CYS A 40 9.73 19.19 7.83
C CYS A 40 11.08 18.71 7.29
N ASP A 41 11.21 17.41 7.06
CA ASP A 41 12.44 16.78 6.57
C ASP A 41 12.09 15.68 5.56
N VAL A 42 12.05 16.05 4.28
CA VAL A 42 11.73 15.15 3.17
C VAL A 42 12.82 14.07 3.01
N ALA A 43 14.08 14.42 3.26
CA ALA A 43 15.20 13.50 3.16
C ALA A 43 15.13 12.37 4.20
N ARG A 44 14.67 12.69 5.41
CA ARG A 44 14.38 11.70 6.46
C ARG A 44 13.24 10.77 6.07
N VAL A 45 12.18 11.27 5.45
CA VAL A 45 11.10 10.42 4.92
C VAL A 45 11.63 9.50 3.81
N GLY A 46 12.41 10.02 2.86
CA GLY A 46 13.00 9.20 1.81
C GLY A 46 14.04 8.19 2.31
N GLN A 47 14.71 8.46 3.44
CA GLN A 47 15.50 7.44 4.14
C GLN A 47 14.61 6.29 4.63
N VAL A 48 13.48 6.60 5.29
CA VAL A 48 12.53 5.57 5.74
C VAL A 48 12.00 4.77 4.55
N ILE A 49 11.67 5.42 3.43
CA ILE A 49 11.22 4.73 2.21
C ILE A 49 12.30 3.78 1.67
N ARG A 50 13.58 4.14 1.71
CA ARG A 50 14.68 3.24 1.32
C ARG A 50 14.82 2.06 2.29
N GLU A 51 14.67 2.29 3.60
CA GLU A 51 14.71 1.23 4.62
C GLU A 51 13.60 0.18 4.42
N LEU A 52 12.48 0.54 3.79
CA LEU A 52 11.38 -0.40 3.53
C LEU A 52 11.76 -1.51 2.55
N GLY A 53 12.70 -1.27 1.63
CA GLY A 53 13.09 -2.25 0.61
C GLY A 53 11.92 -2.70 -0.29
N CYS A 54 10.92 -1.83 -0.50
CA CYS A 54 9.72 -2.17 -1.26
C CYS A 54 9.81 -1.68 -2.71
N ASP A 55 9.22 -2.44 -3.64
CA ASP A 55 9.08 -2.10 -5.06
C ASP A 55 8.10 -0.95 -5.27
N ILE A 56 7.10 -0.88 -4.39
CA ILE A 56 6.00 0.07 -4.45
C ILE A 56 5.77 0.66 -3.06
N VAL A 57 5.58 1.97 -2.98
CA VAL A 57 5.15 2.65 -1.74
C VAL A 57 4.01 3.59 -2.06
N GLY A 58 2.82 3.29 -1.54
CA GLY A 58 1.70 4.24 -1.56
C GLY A 58 1.82 5.23 -0.42
N LEU A 59 1.82 6.51 -0.76
CA LEU A 59 1.99 7.62 0.15
C LEU A 59 0.66 8.33 0.39
N GLN A 60 0.43 8.73 1.63
CA GLN A 60 -0.67 9.62 2.01
C GLN A 60 -0.08 10.91 2.60
N GLU A 61 -0.83 11.99 2.50
CA GLU A 61 -0.45 13.30 3.02
C GLU A 61 0.78 13.94 2.37
N VAL A 62 1.02 13.67 1.09
CA VAL A 62 2.10 14.32 0.34
C VAL A 62 1.69 15.74 0.01
N ASP A 63 2.51 16.71 0.43
CA ASP A 63 2.30 18.13 0.10
C ASP A 63 2.84 18.41 -1.30
N SER A 64 2.07 19.12 -2.11
CA SER A 64 2.48 19.58 -3.46
C SER A 64 2.41 21.10 -3.61
N ARG A 65 2.41 21.84 -2.49
CA ARG A 65 2.66 23.27 -2.52
C ARG A 65 3.95 23.58 -3.27
N SER A 66 3.81 24.34 -4.34
CA SER A 66 4.91 25.03 -5.01
C SER A 66 5.37 26.18 -4.12
N ASP A 67 6.68 26.35 -3.95
CA ASP A 67 7.30 27.54 -3.35
C ASP A 67 7.32 28.75 -4.31
N GLY A 68 6.58 28.66 -5.43
CA GLY A 68 6.56 29.67 -6.50
C GLY A 68 7.72 29.52 -7.50
N ARG A 69 8.60 28.53 -7.33
CA ARG A 69 9.72 28.23 -8.26
C ARG A 69 9.69 26.82 -8.83
N HIS A 70 9.09 25.85 -8.12
CA HIS A 70 9.03 24.45 -8.56
C HIS A 70 7.65 23.83 -8.36
N ASP A 71 7.22 22.96 -9.28
CA ASP A 71 6.09 22.05 -9.07
C ASP A 71 6.45 21.00 -7.99
N SER A 72 5.51 20.68 -7.10
CA SER A 72 5.56 19.60 -6.08
C SER A 72 6.94 19.11 -5.56
N MET A 73 7.60 19.86 -4.67
CA MET A 73 8.93 19.47 -4.16
C MET A 73 8.97 18.13 -3.40
N GLN A 74 7.93 17.73 -2.66
CA GLN A 74 8.04 16.53 -1.82
C GLN A 74 8.07 15.24 -2.65
N LEU A 75 7.09 15.05 -3.52
CA LEU A 75 6.98 13.82 -4.30
C LEU A 75 8.19 13.64 -5.23
N ASP A 76 8.60 14.69 -5.92
CA ASP A 76 9.73 14.65 -6.85
C ASP A 76 11.05 14.42 -6.12
N PHE A 77 11.24 15.04 -4.95
CA PHE A 77 12.42 14.79 -4.12
C PHE A 77 12.46 13.34 -3.63
N LEU A 78 11.33 12.81 -3.17
CA LEU A 78 11.25 11.41 -2.73
C LEU A 78 11.52 10.45 -3.90
N ALA A 79 10.98 10.73 -5.09
CA ALA A 79 11.25 9.97 -6.31
C ALA A 79 12.74 9.95 -6.65
N ALA A 80 13.37 11.13 -6.69
CA ALA A 80 14.80 11.28 -6.97
C ALA A 80 15.67 10.58 -5.92
N GLN A 81 15.36 10.72 -4.63
CA GLN A 81 16.14 10.12 -3.55
C GLN A 81 16.01 8.58 -3.50
N THR A 82 14.89 8.04 -3.96
CA THR A 82 14.60 6.59 -3.91
C THR A 82 14.86 5.86 -5.23
N GLY A 83 15.07 6.62 -6.32
CA GLY A 83 15.20 6.10 -7.67
C GLY A 83 13.90 5.46 -8.18
N MET A 84 12.75 5.92 -7.72
CA MET A 84 11.43 5.38 -8.05
C MET A 84 10.67 6.35 -8.95
N GLU A 85 9.83 5.84 -9.84
CA GLU A 85 8.86 6.63 -10.60
C GLU A 85 7.75 7.13 -9.66
N ALA A 86 7.36 8.40 -9.79
CA ALA A 86 6.28 8.99 -9.02
C ALA A 86 4.99 9.09 -9.83
N VAL A 87 3.89 8.58 -9.26
CA VAL A 87 2.53 8.76 -9.76
C VAL A 87 1.73 9.60 -8.77
N ALA A 88 1.42 10.82 -9.14
CA ALA A 88 0.65 11.73 -8.30
C ALA A 88 -0.86 11.48 -8.40
N GLY A 89 -1.52 11.30 -7.26
CA GLY A 89 -2.98 11.18 -7.11
C GLY A 89 -3.62 12.46 -6.61
N HIS A 90 -3.32 13.60 -7.24
CA HIS A 90 -3.80 14.93 -6.83
C HIS A 90 -5.30 14.94 -6.52
N THR A 91 -5.65 15.19 -5.25
CA THR A 91 -7.03 15.23 -4.75
C THR A 91 -7.65 16.63 -4.91
N ILE A 92 -7.58 17.22 -6.11
CA ILE A 92 -8.02 18.60 -6.45
C ILE A 92 -6.96 19.68 -6.18
N ILE A 93 -6.76 20.52 -7.20
CA ILE A 93 -5.94 21.75 -7.17
C ILE A 93 -6.70 22.81 -6.36
N ARG A 94 -6.15 23.24 -5.22
CA ARG A 94 -6.59 24.47 -4.54
C ARG A 94 -5.64 25.62 -4.89
N HIS A 95 -6.12 26.86 -4.79
CA HIS A 95 -5.31 28.08 -4.89
C HIS A 95 -4.12 28.13 -3.90
N GLU A 96 -4.08 27.24 -2.89
CA GLU A 96 -3.07 27.19 -1.81
C GLU A 96 -2.22 25.90 -1.81
N GLY A 97 -2.23 25.15 -2.91
CA GLY A 97 -1.48 23.90 -3.11
C GLY A 97 -2.35 22.64 -3.07
N SER A 98 -1.92 21.62 -3.79
CA SER A 98 -2.54 20.29 -3.77
C SER A 98 -1.96 19.43 -2.64
N TYR A 99 -2.78 18.53 -2.13
CA TYR A 99 -2.41 17.55 -1.12
C TYR A 99 -3.07 16.24 -1.53
N GLY A 100 -2.36 15.12 -1.47
CA GLY A 100 -2.93 13.91 -2.03
C GLY A 100 -2.22 12.62 -1.73
N ASN A 101 -2.84 11.56 -2.25
CA ASN A 101 -2.20 10.26 -2.33
C ASN A 101 -1.16 10.31 -3.45
N ALA A 102 -0.10 9.53 -3.29
CA ALA A 102 0.87 9.29 -4.35
C ALA A 102 1.30 7.84 -4.33
N LEU A 103 1.96 7.41 -5.41
CA LEU A 103 2.61 6.12 -5.51
C LEU A 103 4.05 6.35 -5.95
N LEU A 104 5.00 5.76 -5.24
CA LEU A 104 6.35 5.55 -5.74
C LEU A 104 6.46 4.11 -6.21
N THR A 105 6.98 3.87 -7.42
CA THR A 105 7.08 2.51 -7.99
C THR A 105 8.38 2.29 -8.76
N ARG A 106 8.92 1.08 -8.71
CA ARG A 106 9.93 0.56 -9.65
C ARG A 106 9.33 -0.30 -10.77
N ARG A 107 8.05 -0.63 -10.63
CA ARG A 107 7.29 -1.43 -11.60
C ARG A 107 6.70 -0.53 -12.67
N LYS A 108 6.64 -1.03 -13.90
CA LYS A 108 6.11 -0.29 -15.05
C LYS A 108 4.63 0.05 -14.83
N VAL A 109 4.30 1.32 -14.99
CA VAL A 109 2.92 1.82 -14.92
C VAL A 109 2.19 1.52 -16.23
N LEU A 110 1.05 0.84 -16.14
CA LEU A 110 0.21 0.48 -17.28
C LEU A 110 -0.97 1.43 -17.45
N ALA A 111 -1.60 1.84 -16.34
CA ALA A 111 -2.70 2.79 -16.35
C ALA A 111 -2.83 3.51 -15.00
N VAL A 112 -3.36 4.73 -15.02
CA VAL A 112 -3.60 5.55 -13.83
C VAL A 112 -5.02 6.11 -13.86
N ARG A 113 -5.77 5.92 -12.78
CA ARG A 113 -7.12 6.45 -12.57
C ARG A 113 -7.18 7.15 -11.21
N ARG A 114 -7.97 8.22 -11.13
CA ARG A 114 -8.11 9.05 -9.93
C ARG A 114 -9.58 9.17 -9.61
N HIS A 115 -9.94 8.87 -8.37
CA HIS A 115 -11.32 8.85 -7.92
C HIS A 115 -11.52 9.88 -6.82
N ASP A 116 -12.53 10.73 -7.01
CA ASP A 116 -12.96 11.68 -5.98
C ASP A 116 -13.80 10.96 -4.93
N LEU A 117 -13.35 11.05 -3.67
CA LEU A 117 -14.02 10.51 -2.49
C LEU A 117 -14.43 11.65 -1.53
N SER A 118 -14.53 12.88 -2.04
CA SER A 118 -14.88 14.07 -1.26
C SER A 118 -16.27 13.97 -0.66
N TYR A 119 -16.40 14.42 0.59
CA TYR A 119 -17.66 14.35 1.32
C TYR A 119 -18.10 15.73 1.83
N ARG A 120 -19.11 16.31 1.17
CA ARG A 120 -19.73 17.60 1.54
C ARG A 120 -18.65 18.69 1.68
N ARG A 121 -18.64 19.43 2.80
CA ARG A 121 -17.68 20.50 3.13
C ARG A 121 -16.49 19.99 3.95
N ARG A 122 -16.08 18.73 3.78
CA ARG A 122 -14.90 18.15 4.45
C ARG A 122 -13.65 18.33 3.60
N GLU A 123 -12.52 17.97 4.20
CA GLU A 123 -11.26 17.89 3.47
C GLU A 123 -11.42 16.92 2.30
N PRO A 124 -11.07 17.31 1.06
CA PRO A 124 -11.13 16.41 -0.08
C PRO A 124 -10.32 15.13 0.17
N ARG A 125 -10.91 13.99 -0.16
CA ARG A 125 -10.26 12.67 -0.14
C ARG A 125 -10.39 12.06 -1.52
N GLY A 126 -9.48 11.15 -1.85
CA GLY A 126 -9.50 10.46 -3.13
C GLY A 126 -8.89 9.08 -3.02
N ALA A 127 -9.01 8.31 -4.09
CA ALA A 127 -8.26 7.08 -4.30
C ALA A 127 -7.45 7.18 -5.60
N LEU A 128 -6.16 6.86 -5.51
CA LEU A 128 -5.28 6.70 -6.66
C LEU A 128 -5.25 5.23 -7.03
N GLU A 129 -5.74 4.90 -8.22
CA GLU A 129 -5.75 3.55 -8.76
C GLU A 129 -4.71 3.46 -9.88
N VAL A 130 -3.80 2.49 -9.77
CA VAL A 130 -2.69 2.30 -10.69
C VAL A 130 -2.60 0.84 -11.08
N ASP A 131 -2.62 0.55 -12.37
CA ASP A 131 -2.30 -0.78 -12.89
C ASP A 131 -0.78 -0.85 -13.12
N LEU A 132 -0.15 -1.89 -12.59
CA LEU A 132 1.30 -2.11 -12.66
C LEU A 132 1.60 -3.47 -13.26
N ASP A 133 2.69 -3.55 -14.01
CA ASP A 133 3.27 -4.81 -14.49
C ASP A 133 4.15 -5.44 -13.42
N VAL A 134 3.76 -6.62 -12.94
CA VAL A 134 4.51 -7.43 -11.97
C VAL A 134 4.76 -8.79 -12.60
N ALA A 135 5.96 -8.99 -13.12
CA ALA A 135 6.38 -10.23 -13.78
C ALA A 135 5.42 -10.70 -14.90
N GLY A 136 4.86 -9.77 -15.68
CA GLY A 136 3.91 -10.06 -16.76
C GLY A 136 2.46 -10.15 -16.32
N GLU A 137 2.17 -10.05 -15.01
CA GLU A 137 0.81 -9.97 -14.47
C GLU A 137 0.43 -8.50 -14.23
N THR A 138 -0.82 -8.14 -14.55
CA THR A 138 -1.37 -6.83 -14.19
C THR A 138 -1.87 -6.84 -12.75
N VAL A 139 -1.17 -6.13 -11.85
CA VAL A 139 -1.59 -5.92 -10.47
C VAL A 139 -2.16 -4.51 -10.32
N ARG A 140 -3.40 -4.43 -9.84
CA ARG A 140 -4.07 -3.15 -9.56
C ARG A 140 -3.81 -2.70 -8.14
N VAL A 141 -3.18 -1.55 -7.97
CA VAL A 141 -2.89 -0.93 -6.68
C VAL A 141 -3.79 0.26 -6.46
N ILE A 142 -4.49 0.30 -5.32
CA ILE A 142 -5.35 1.42 -4.90
C ILE A 142 -4.77 2.03 -3.63
N VAL A 143 -4.29 3.27 -3.71
CA VAL A 143 -3.82 4.07 -2.57
C VAL A 143 -4.92 5.02 -2.14
N THR A 144 -5.28 5.00 -0.86
CA THR A 144 -6.33 5.88 -0.32
C THR A 144 -5.97 6.47 1.03
N HIS A 145 -6.63 7.57 1.40
CA HIS A 145 -6.62 8.13 2.74
C HIS A 145 -8.06 8.52 3.07
N LEU A 146 -8.65 7.89 4.08
CA LEU A 146 -10.04 8.16 4.45
C LEU A 146 -10.15 9.34 5.43
N GLY A 147 -11.33 9.91 5.51
CA GLY A 147 -11.61 11.03 6.40
C GLY A 147 -11.77 10.65 7.87
N LEU A 148 -11.73 11.66 8.73
CA LEU A 148 -11.69 11.47 10.18
C LEU A 148 -13.06 11.18 10.80
N ARG A 149 -14.17 11.55 10.13
CA ARG A 149 -15.51 11.36 10.68
C ARG A 149 -16.12 10.02 10.26
N PRO A 150 -16.86 9.31 11.15
CA PRO A 150 -17.47 8.02 10.79
C PRO A 150 -18.42 8.07 9.59
N ALA A 151 -19.18 9.16 9.42
CA ALA A 151 -20.08 9.33 8.27
C ALA A 151 -19.31 9.48 6.95
N GLU A 152 -18.18 10.19 6.99
CA GLU A 152 -17.29 10.39 5.86
C GLU A 152 -16.64 9.06 5.45
N ARG A 153 -16.05 8.32 6.40
CA ARG A 153 -15.48 6.98 6.12
C ARG A 153 -16.49 6.02 5.52
N ARG A 154 -17.73 6.01 6.01
CA ARG A 154 -18.79 5.15 5.46
C ARG A 154 -19.11 5.49 4.01
N TYR A 155 -19.25 6.77 3.68
CA TYR A 155 -19.48 7.22 2.32
C TYR A 155 -18.31 6.84 1.40
N GLN A 156 -17.08 7.09 1.85
CA GLN A 156 -15.86 6.84 1.07
C GLN A 156 -15.65 5.34 0.82
N VAL A 157 -15.81 4.50 1.85
CA VAL A 157 -15.74 3.05 1.67
C VAL A 157 -16.84 2.55 0.74
N GLN A 158 -18.06 3.10 0.79
CA GLN A 158 -19.09 2.73 -0.18
C GLN A 158 -18.70 3.05 -1.63
N GLN A 159 -18.03 4.18 -1.88
CA GLN A 159 -17.50 4.46 -3.21
C GLN A 159 -16.38 3.48 -3.58
N MET A 160 -15.45 3.19 -2.67
CA MET A 160 -14.40 2.19 -2.90
C MET A 160 -14.96 0.81 -3.22
N LEU A 161 -16.02 0.38 -2.54
CA LEU A 161 -16.65 -0.92 -2.82
C LEU A 161 -17.25 -0.98 -4.23
N ARG A 162 -17.78 0.14 -4.76
CA ARG A 162 -18.23 0.21 -6.16
C ARG A 162 -17.06 0.07 -7.12
N LEU A 163 -15.98 0.82 -6.87
CA LEU A 163 -14.74 0.72 -7.66
C LEU A 163 -14.21 -0.72 -7.69
N LEU A 164 -14.18 -1.39 -6.54
CA LEU A 164 -13.69 -2.76 -6.41
C LEU A 164 -14.61 -3.80 -7.07
N HIS A 165 -15.90 -3.51 -7.20
CA HIS A 165 -16.87 -4.38 -7.85
C HIS A 165 -16.68 -4.40 -9.37
N ASP A 166 -16.26 -3.28 -9.96
CA ASP A 166 -15.99 -3.15 -11.39
C ASP A 166 -14.67 -3.81 -11.82
N ILE A 167 -13.86 -4.29 -10.87
CA ILE A 167 -12.60 -4.99 -11.14
C ILE A 167 -12.87 -6.49 -11.31
N PRO A 168 -12.45 -7.11 -12.44
CA PRO A 168 -12.61 -8.54 -12.67
C PRO A 168 -12.14 -9.40 -11.48
N PRO A 169 -12.90 -10.43 -11.05
CA PRO A 169 -12.58 -11.25 -9.89
C PRO A 169 -11.18 -11.89 -9.92
N GLU A 170 -10.72 -12.26 -11.11
CA GLU A 170 -9.43 -12.89 -11.40
C GLU A 170 -8.24 -11.92 -11.34
N GLN A 171 -8.50 -10.61 -11.44
CA GLN A 171 -7.44 -9.61 -11.40
C GLN A 171 -6.91 -9.43 -9.98
N SER A 172 -5.58 -9.46 -9.85
CA SER A 172 -4.87 -9.15 -8.61
C SER A 172 -5.08 -7.70 -8.20
N VAL A 173 -5.50 -7.50 -6.95
CA VAL A 173 -5.76 -6.17 -6.39
C VAL A 173 -5.07 -6.02 -5.04
N VAL A 174 -4.37 -4.91 -4.86
CA VAL A 174 -3.88 -4.45 -3.56
C VAL A 174 -4.53 -3.12 -3.22
N VAL A 175 -5.21 -3.04 -2.09
CA VAL A 175 -5.73 -1.78 -1.54
C VAL A 175 -4.92 -1.45 -0.31
N LEU A 176 -4.41 -0.23 -0.22
CA LEU A 176 -3.60 0.20 0.92
C LEU A 176 -3.81 1.66 1.26
N GLY A 177 -3.54 2.01 2.52
CA GLY A 177 -3.67 3.37 2.98
C GLY A 177 -4.00 3.51 4.46
N ASP A 178 -4.04 4.78 4.89
CA ASP A 178 -4.61 5.17 6.17
C ASP A 178 -6.14 5.25 6.07
N ILE A 179 -6.82 4.31 6.72
CA ILE A 179 -8.28 4.26 6.73
C ILE A 179 -8.92 5.01 7.91
N ASN A 180 -8.13 5.60 8.81
CA ASN A 180 -8.61 6.32 9.99
C ASN A 180 -9.63 5.54 10.84
N GLU A 181 -9.50 4.21 10.87
CA GLU A 181 -10.42 3.31 11.56
C GLU A 181 -9.64 2.13 12.17
N TRP A 182 -9.67 2.04 13.51
CA TRP A 182 -8.99 0.97 14.25
C TRP A 182 -9.96 -0.02 14.89
N LEU A 183 -11.26 0.29 14.95
CA LEU A 183 -12.25 -0.58 15.58
C LEU A 183 -12.54 -1.77 14.67
N PRO A 184 -12.22 -3.03 15.06
CA PRO A 184 -12.47 -4.20 14.21
C PRO A 184 -13.96 -4.36 13.85
N MET A 185 -14.84 -3.89 14.74
CA MET A 185 -16.29 -3.84 14.55
C MET A 185 -16.78 -2.50 13.96
N GLY A 186 -15.91 -1.72 13.33
CA GLY A 186 -16.29 -0.58 12.50
C GLY A 186 -16.96 -1.05 11.21
N ARG A 187 -18.07 -0.40 10.81
CA ARG A 187 -18.74 -0.68 9.52
C ARG A 187 -17.78 -0.61 8.32
N PRO A 188 -16.94 0.44 8.17
CA PRO A 188 -16.03 0.56 7.03
C PRO A 188 -15.07 -0.62 6.91
N LEU A 189 -14.41 -0.99 8.02
CA LEU A 189 -13.49 -2.12 8.07
C LEU A 189 -14.16 -3.46 7.74
N ARG A 190 -15.34 -3.72 8.31
CA ARG A 190 -16.07 -4.96 8.00
C ARG A 190 -16.44 -5.06 6.52
N TRP A 191 -16.90 -3.97 5.91
CA TRP A 191 -17.28 -4.01 4.50
C TRP A 191 -16.09 -4.30 3.59
N LEU A 192 -14.94 -3.68 3.84
CA LEU A 192 -13.70 -3.98 3.10
C LEU A 192 -13.25 -5.44 3.34
N ASN A 193 -13.27 -5.90 4.59
CA ASN A 193 -12.88 -7.26 4.93
C ASN A 193 -13.81 -8.32 4.33
N ASN A 194 -15.10 -8.03 4.19
CA ASN A 194 -16.05 -8.95 3.55
C ASN A 194 -15.76 -9.13 2.05
N LEU A 195 -15.25 -8.09 1.38
CA LEU A 195 -14.97 -8.13 -0.05
C LEU A 195 -13.55 -8.65 -0.38
N LEU A 196 -12.54 -8.22 0.39
CA LEU A 196 -11.13 -8.50 0.13
C LEU A 196 -10.52 -9.53 1.09
N GLY A 197 -11.30 -10.00 2.07
CA GLY A 197 -10.79 -10.75 3.22
C GLY A 197 -10.20 -9.83 4.30
N HIS A 198 -10.04 -10.36 5.52
CA HIS A 198 -9.44 -9.66 6.66
C HIS A 198 -7.99 -9.17 6.47
N ALA A 199 -7.75 -7.88 6.25
CA ALA A 199 -6.38 -7.36 6.29
C ALA A 199 -5.74 -7.61 7.68
N PRO A 200 -4.44 -7.97 7.73
CA PRO A 200 -3.67 -7.93 8.97
C PRO A 200 -3.79 -6.57 9.66
N ALA A 201 -3.55 -6.56 10.97
CA ALA A 201 -3.71 -5.39 11.81
C ALA A 201 -2.51 -5.27 12.75
N GLU A 202 -1.59 -4.36 12.45
CA GLU A 202 -0.52 -4.00 13.38
C GLU A 202 -0.57 -2.51 13.71
N ARG A 203 -0.06 -2.17 14.89
CA ARG A 203 -0.14 -0.82 15.41
C ARG A 203 0.89 0.07 14.72
N SER A 204 0.40 1.03 13.93
CA SER A 204 1.20 2.01 13.19
C SER A 204 1.16 3.41 13.81
N PHE A 205 0.15 3.74 14.61
CA PHE A 205 -0.09 5.10 15.12
C PHE A 205 -0.31 5.15 16.64
N PRO A 206 0.20 6.18 17.35
CA PRO A 206 1.22 7.13 16.90
C PRO A 206 2.61 6.48 16.84
N SER A 207 3.49 6.93 15.96
CA SER A 207 4.77 6.26 15.65
C SER A 207 5.74 6.13 16.83
N GLY A 208 5.65 7.04 17.80
CA GLY A 208 6.43 7.00 19.05
C GLY A 208 6.01 5.91 20.03
N LEU A 209 4.71 5.66 20.12
CA LEU A 209 4.14 4.63 20.98
C LEU A 209 2.93 4.06 20.25
N PRO A 210 3.12 3.08 19.35
CA PRO A 210 2.03 2.65 18.50
C PRO A 210 0.95 1.91 19.29
N LEU A 211 -0.28 2.43 19.23
CA LEU A 211 -1.46 1.94 19.95
C LEU A 211 -2.56 1.48 18.99
N PHE A 212 -2.68 2.10 17.81
CA PHE A 212 -3.77 1.92 16.86
C PHE A 212 -3.27 1.44 15.49
N ALA A 213 -4.07 0.58 14.85
CA ALA A 213 -3.81 0.00 13.53
C ALA A 213 -4.64 0.71 12.46
N LEU A 214 -4.20 1.92 12.09
CA LEU A 214 -4.88 2.78 11.12
C LEU A 214 -4.49 2.47 9.68
N ASP A 215 -3.23 2.10 9.45
CA ASP A 215 -2.69 1.78 8.14
C ASP A 215 -2.94 0.31 7.82
N ARG A 216 -3.41 0.03 6.59
CA ARG A 216 -3.85 -1.30 6.18
C ARG A 216 -3.37 -1.65 4.78
N VAL A 217 -3.24 -2.96 4.55
CA VAL A 217 -3.00 -3.55 3.23
C VAL A 217 -3.96 -4.74 3.07
N TRP A 218 -4.86 -4.64 2.08
CA TRP A 218 -5.70 -5.73 1.61
C TRP A 218 -5.14 -6.26 0.30
N VAL A 219 -5.24 -7.57 0.10
CA VAL A 219 -4.77 -8.24 -1.10
C VAL A 219 -5.85 -9.22 -1.58
N ARG A 220 -6.13 -9.18 -2.88
CA ARG A 220 -6.97 -10.15 -3.59
C ARG A 220 -6.12 -10.79 -4.71
N PRO A 221 -6.07 -12.13 -4.80
CA PRO A 221 -6.69 -13.09 -3.88
C PRO A 221 -5.93 -13.16 -2.55
N ARG A 222 -6.65 -13.30 -1.44
CA ARG A 222 -6.11 -13.20 -0.06
C ARG A 222 -4.85 -14.04 0.21
N HIS A 223 -4.82 -15.26 -0.33
CA HIS A 223 -3.74 -16.23 -0.04
C HIS A 223 -2.39 -15.82 -0.63
N THR A 224 -2.34 -14.84 -1.53
CA THR A 224 -1.10 -14.28 -2.07
C THR A 224 -0.40 -13.33 -1.11
N LEU A 225 -1.07 -12.88 -0.03
CA LEU A 225 -0.42 -12.10 1.03
C LEU A 225 0.46 -13.02 1.89
N LEU A 226 1.77 -13.00 1.63
CA LEU A 226 2.74 -13.90 2.27
C LEU A 226 3.25 -13.35 3.62
N ALA A 227 3.40 -12.03 3.71
CA ALA A 227 3.94 -11.36 4.90
C ALA A 227 3.31 -9.98 5.07
N PHE A 228 3.20 -9.54 6.32
CA PHE A 228 2.79 -8.19 6.67
C PHE A 228 3.50 -7.79 7.97
N GLU A 229 4.04 -6.58 8.04
CA GLU A 229 4.57 -6.01 9.28
C GLU A 229 4.56 -4.47 9.28
N THR A 230 4.63 -3.90 10.48
CA THR A 230 4.93 -2.48 10.69
C THR A 230 6.43 -2.25 10.75
N HIS A 231 6.98 -1.44 9.85
CA HIS A 231 8.42 -1.15 9.83
C HIS A 231 8.81 -0.15 10.93
N ARG A 232 9.71 -0.60 11.81
CA ARG A 232 10.17 0.15 12.99
C ARG A 232 11.66 0.37 12.91
N SER A 233 12.06 1.62 12.78
CA SER A 233 13.45 2.07 12.86
C SER A 233 13.54 3.33 13.70
N PRO A 234 14.75 3.73 14.16
CA PRO A 234 14.94 5.04 14.79
C PRO A 234 14.40 6.18 13.92
N SER A 235 14.63 6.12 12.60
CA SER A 235 14.15 7.09 11.63
C SER A 235 12.62 7.10 11.53
N SER A 236 11.97 5.94 11.37
CA SER A 236 10.52 5.86 11.16
C SER A 236 9.69 6.32 12.37
N ARG A 237 10.25 6.22 13.58
CA ARG A 237 9.63 6.69 14.83
C ARG A 237 9.58 8.22 14.98
N ILE A 238 10.32 8.94 14.14
CA ILE A 238 10.42 10.41 14.16
C ILE A 238 9.90 11.01 12.86
N ALA A 239 10.15 10.37 11.71
CA ALA A 239 9.92 10.91 10.37
C ALA A 239 8.47 11.33 10.08
N SER A 240 7.50 10.63 10.67
CA SER A 240 6.06 10.91 10.59
C SER A 240 5.42 10.55 11.93
N ASP A 241 4.18 10.98 12.16
CA ASP A 241 3.34 10.50 13.25
C ASP A 241 2.77 9.09 13.01
N HIS A 242 2.89 8.56 11.78
CA HIS A 242 2.62 7.16 11.44
C HIS A 242 3.91 6.36 11.23
N LEU A 243 3.87 5.07 11.55
CA LEU A 243 4.85 4.10 11.05
C LEU A 243 4.36 3.52 9.72
N PRO A 244 5.26 3.30 8.75
CA PRO A 244 4.88 2.59 7.53
C PRO A 244 4.57 1.13 7.82
N VAL A 245 3.62 0.58 7.07
CA VAL A 245 3.32 -0.86 7.02
C VAL A 245 3.72 -1.42 5.67
N ARG A 246 4.23 -2.65 5.64
CA ARG A 246 4.70 -3.31 4.43
C ARG A 246 4.21 -4.75 4.32
N ALA A 247 4.09 -5.22 3.08
CA ALA A 247 3.58 -6.53 2.74
C ALA A 247 4.38 -7.16 1.58
N ILE A 248 4.50 -8.49 1.61
CA ILE A 248 4.99 -9.27 0.47
C ILE A 248 3.81 -9.99 -0.15
N VAL A 249 3.64 -9.83 -1.45
CA VAL A 249 2.52 -10.38 -2.23
C VAL A 249 3.08 -11.28 -3.33
N ALA A 250 2.66 -12.54 -3.34
CA ALA A 250 2.98 -13.48 -4.41
C ALA A 250 2.22 -13.15 -5.71
N PRO A 251 2.72 -13.58 -6.89
CA PRO A 251 1.91 -13.64 -8.11
C PRO A 251 0.62 -14.44 -7.87
N ALA A 252 -0.48 -14.08 -8.55
CA ALA A 252 -1.71 -14.87 -8.46
C ALA A 252 -1.62 -16.15 -9.30
N VAL A 253 -0.87 -16.12 -10.39
CA VAL A 253 -0.52 -17.30 -11.18
C VAL A 253 0.94 -17.67 -10.90
N PRO A 254 1.24 -18.91 -10.47
CA PRO A 254 2.63 -19.33 -10.29
C PRO A 254 3.43 -19.12 -11.57
N PRO A 255 4.71 -18.69 -11.50
CA PRO A 255 5.54 -18.53 -12.69
C PRO A 255 5.58 -19.83 -13.49
N ALA A 256 5.62 -19.74 -14.82
CA ALA A 256 5.55 -20.90 -15.73
C ALA A 256 6.60 -21.98 -15.43
N SER A 257 7.73 -21.62 -14.80
CA SER A 257 8.78 -22.54 -14.34
C SER A 257 8.36 -23.48 -13.19
N ALA A 258 7.24 -23.22 -12.52
CA ALA A 258 6.69 -24.07 -11.46
C ALA A 258 5.58 -25.02 -11.95
N GLN A 259 5.23 -24.99 -13.23
CA GLN A 259 4.34 -25.99 -13.83
C GLN A 259 5.15 -27.26 -14.07
N VAL A 260 5.13 -28.16 -13.08
CA VAL A 260 5.69 -29.50 -13.22
C VAL A 260 5.06 -30.15 -14.45
N GLU A 261 5.87 -30.40 -15.48
CA GLU A 261 5.47 -31.22 -16.63
C GLU A 261 4.96 -32.54 -16.09
N HIS A 262 3.65 -32.77 -16.24
CA HIS A 262 3.04 -34.05 -15.95
C HIS A 262 3.51 -35.02 -17.03
N VAL A 263 4.68 -35.63 -16.85
CA VAL A 263 5.19 -36.70 -17.71
C VAL A 263 4.19 -37.87 -17.60
N PRO A 264 3.47 -38.24 -18.66
CA PRO A 264 2.57 -39.38 -18.60
C PRO A 264 3.40 -40.66 -18.45
N PRO A 265 2.93 -41.66 -17.68
CA PRO A 265 3.67 -42.89 -17.47
C PRO A 265 3.90 -43.59 -18.80
N GLN A 266 5.17 -43.81 -19.16
CA GLN A 266 5.54 -44.62 -20.31
C GLN A 266 5.00 -46.04 -20.10
N ARG A 267 4.07 -46.47 -20.96
CA ARG A 267 3.67 -47.87 -21.06
C ARG A 267 4.89 -48.68 -21.48
N GLN A 268 5.41 -49.49 -20.56
CA GLN A 268 6.35 -50.55 -20.91
C GLN A 268 5.63 -51.52 -21.85
N ALA A 269 6.04 -51.51 -23.12
CA ALA A 269 5.67 -52.55 -24.07
C ALA A 269 6.25 -53.87 -23.56
N ARG A 270 5.38 -54.81 -23.19
CA ARG A 270 5.77 -56.20 -23.01
C ARG A 270 5.96 -56.79 -24.41
N SER A 271 7.21 -57.02 -24.79
CA SER A 271 7.57 -57.89 -25.91
C SER A 271 7.13 -59.32 -25.62
N ALA A 272 6.55 -59.96 -26.63
CA ALA A 272 6.09 -61.34 -26.65
C ALA A 272 7.24 -62.35 -26.56
#